data_AF-A0A8E2FE78-F1
#
_entry.id   AF-A0A8E2FE78-F1
#
_cell.length_a   1.000
_cell.length_b   1.000
_cell.length_c   1.000
_cell.angle_alpha   90.00
_cell.angle_beta   90.00
_cell.angle_gamma   90.00
#
_symmetry.space_group_name_H-M   'P 1'
#
loop_
_entity.id
_entity.type
_entity.pdbx_description
1 polymer ?
#
loop_
_entity_poly.entity_id
_entity_poly.type
_entity_poly.pdbx_seq_one_letter_code
_entity_poly.pdbx_strand_id
1 'polypeptide(L)'
;MKIHPTTQSISLAIRALDNAVVPTLTDKSALAATEVVRHVLTDLLKRQGPAIKLLQELIAEGNVLEREILGLTDETAHGGGAASQNIDFESLAQQHEELTNRIVTSCTHLSSTGDHRAPHLLRRAAEWEHAYYAKIPTIQAKLYGEEGSSNSQPPEPALSKEYLEKFLVLSTYICTVECKDRKREELVIRNSDPAPIVLRSMYLVEQEYLFLKSLSKTDYPCPHPFDLALKTEGVGGNFFTMCRMPGLGASTFLATGQKTFSEKMILQLAELLAKLHKTPLETFSEFFEIYEEPAAFAEMVEERYRRSIKSWSHYLSEVEHLPSPYMTLLFGGLNRNIPKDSRRPVPTHGDFSVHISR
;
A
#
# COMPACT_ATOMS: atom_id res chain seq x y z
N MET A 1 -19.71 24.89 -21.10
CA MET A 1 -18.63 25.87 -20.89
C MET A 1 -17.63 25.24 -19.94
N LYS A 2 -16.44 24.86 -20.41
CA LYS A 2 -15.39 24.31 -19.53
C LYS A 2 -14.67 25.50 -18.89
N ILE A 3 -14.75 25.63 -17.57
CA ILE A 3 -14.01 26.66 -16.84
C ILE A 3 -12.60 26.10 -16.61
N HIS A 4 -11.62 26.67 -17.29
CA HIS A 4 -10.21 26.33 -17.07
C HIS A 4 -9.71 27.15 -15.88
N PRO A 5 -9.37 26.52 -14.75
CA PRO A 5 -8.88 27.24 -13.60
C PRO A 5 -7.52 27.87 -13.92
N THR A 6 -7.37 29.15 -13.66
CA THR A 6 -6.10 29.86 -13.80
C THR A 6 -5.40 29.95 -12.45
N THR A 7 -4.08 30.15 -12.46
CA THR A 7 -3.28 30.44 -11.24
C THR A 7 -3.92 31.55 -10.41
N GLN A 8 -4.43 32.59 -11.06
CA GLN A 8 -5.13 33.70 -10.40
C GLN A 8 -6.43 33.25 -9.75
N SER A 9 -7.31 32.51 -10.46
CA SER A 9 -8.59 32.08 -9.89
C SER A 9 -8.42 31.10 -8.72
N ILE A 10 -7.44 30.18 -8.81
CA ILE A 10 -7.16 29.23 -7.72
C ILE A 10 -6.60 29.97 -6.51
N SER A 11 -5.66 30.90 -6.73
CA SER A 11 -5.08 31.70 -5.63
C SER A 11 -6.15 32.53 -4.91
N LEU A 12 -7.09 33.12 -5.65
CA LEU A 12 -8.22 33.85 -5.08
C LEU A 12 -9.14 32.91 -4.27
N ALA A 13 -9.39 31.70 -4.76
CA ALA A 13 -10.19 30.71 -4.04
C ALA A 13 -9.53 30.29 -2.71
N ILE A 14 -8.22 30.05 -2.70
CA ILE A 14 -7.46 29.74 -1.47
C ILE A 14 -7.55 30.92 -0.50
N ARG A 15 -7.31 32.15 -0.95
CA ARG A 15 -7.43 33.34 -0.09
C ARG A 15 -8.83 33.54 0.47
N ALA A 16 -9.88 33.28 -0.33
CA ALA A 16 -11.25 33.37 0.14
C ALA A 16 -11.54 32.27 1.19
N LEU A 17 -11.06 31.05 0.96
CA LEU A 17 -11.16 29.95 1.91
C LEU A 17 -10.50 30.33 3.24
N ASP A 18 -9.25 30.81 3.22
CA ASP A 18 -8.47 31.10 4.42
C ASP A 18 -8.94 32.35 5.17
N ASN A 19 -9.33 33.41 4.46
CA ASN A 19 -9.66 34.69 5.09
C ASN A 19 -11.15 34.87 5.40
N ALA A 20 -12.05 34.20 4.66
CA ALA A 20 -13.49 34.39 4.83
C ALA A 20 -14.22 33.13 5.32
N VAL A 21 -13.82 31.93 4.91
CA VAL A 21 -14.53 30.70 5.28
C VAL A 21 -13.99 30.12 6.58
N VAL A 22 -12.72 29.74 6.62
CA VAL A 22 -12.08 29.06 7.77
C VAL A 22 -12.31 29.78 9.10
N PRO A 23 -12.18 31.12 9.22
CA PRO A 23 -12.40 31.83 10.47
C PRO A 23 -13.85 31.73 11.01
N THR A 24 -14.81 31.40 10.15
CA THR A 24 -16.23 31.27 10.52
C THR A 24 -16.59 29.85 10.96
N LEU A 25 -15.71 28.87 10.72
CA LEU A 25 -15.96 27.48 11.05
C LEU A 25 -15.57 27.18 12.50
N THR A 26 -16.55 26.71 13.27
CA THR A 26 -16.35 26.26 14.66
C THR A 26 -16.40 24.73 14.79
N ASP A 27 -16.99 24.05 13.82
CA ASP A 27 -17.13 22.60 13.80
C ASP A 27 -15.83 21.92 13.32
N LYS A 28 -15.40 20.89 14.06
CA LYS A 28 -14.16 20.16 13.76
C LYS A 28 -14.23 19.41 12.42
N SER A 29 -15.39 18.85 12.08
CA SER A 29 -15.56 18.14 10.81
C SER A 29 -15.53 19.10 9.63
N ALA A 30 -16.11 20.29 9.77
CA ALA A 30 -16.06 21.34 8.78
C ALA A 30 -14.62 21.85 8.56
N LEU A 31 -13.87 22.06 9.65
CA LEU A 31 -12.45 22.44 9.57
C LEU A 31 -11.61 21.38 8.83
N ALA A 32 -11.80 20.10 9.17
CA ALA A 32 -11.12 19.01 8.47
C ALA A 32 -11.46 18.96 6.97
N ALA A 33 -12.74 19.15 6.62
CA ALA A 33 -13.16 19.22 5.22
C ALA A 33 -12.53 20.41 4.48
N THR A 34 -12.41 21.58 5.12
CA THR A 34 -11.73 22.74 4.51
C THR A 34 -10.24 22.52 4.30
N GLU A 35 -9.57 21.77 5.18
CA GLU A 35 -8.17 21.39 4.95
C GLU A 35 -8.04 20.53 3.69
N VAL A 36 -8.94 19.56 3.47
CA VAL A 36 -8.93 18.76 2.25
C VAL A 36 -9.13 19.63 1.00
N VAL A 37 -10.08 20.58 1.05
CA VAL A 37 -10.29 21.53 -0.05
C VAL A 37 -9.03 22.38 -0.29
N ARG A 38 -8.38 22.88 0.77
CA ARG A 38 -7.12 23.63 0.66
C ARG A 38 -6.02 22.81 0.00
N HIS A 39 -5.88 21.53 0.38
CA HIS A 39 -4.90 20.64 -0.23
C HIS A 39 -5.15 20.44 -1.72
N VAL A 40 -6.41 20.20 -2.13
CA VAL A 40 -6.79 20.06 -3.54
C VAL A 40 -6.51 21.33 -4.33
N LEU A 41 -6.90 22.50 -3.80
CA LEU A 41 -6.63 23.78 -4.47
C LEU A 41 -5.13 24.06 -4.58
N THR A 42 -4.35 23.73 -3.56
CA THR A 42 -2.89 23.89 -3.57
C THR A 42 -2.27 22.96 -4.62
N ASP A 43 -2.73 21.72 -4.72
CA ASP A 43 -2.25 20.78 -5.74
C ASP A 43 -2.59 21.27 -7.16
N LEU A 44 -3.82 21.73 -7.39
CA LEU A 44 -4.20 22.36 -8.66
C LEU A 44 -3.31 23.57 -8.99
N LEU A 45 -2.95 24.38 -7.99
CA LEU A 45 -2.05 25.51 -8.18
C LEU A 45 -0.63 25.06 -8.56
N LYS A 46 -0.12 23.97 -7.98
CA LYS A 46 1.17 23.37 -8.36
C LYS A 46 1.17 22.95 -9.83
N ARG A 47 0.07 22.34 -10.29
CA ARG A 47 -0.13 21.90 -11.68
C ARG A 47 -0.11 23.06 -12.67
N GLN A 48 -0.63 24.24 -12.29
CA GLN A 48 -0.62 25.44 -13.14
C GLN A 48 0.72 26.20 -13.17
N GLY A 49 1.75 25.73 -12.47
CA GLY A 49 3.03 26.43 -12.40
C GLY A 49 4.23 25.48 -12.28
N PRO A 50 4.82 25.35 -11.09
CA PRO A 50 6.12 24.70 -10.92
C PRO A 50 6.15 23.20 -11.29
N ALA A 51 5.03 22.49 -11.24
CA ALA A 51 4.99 21.07 -11.61
C ALA A 51 5.19 20.83 -13.12
N ILE A 52 4.86 21.80 -13.97
CA ILE A 52 5.08 21.74 -15.43
C ILE A 52 6.58 21.59 -15.72
N LYS A 53 7.42 22.43 -15.08
CA LYS A 53 8.86 22.38 -15.24
C LYS A 53 9.44 21.04 -14.78
N LEU A 54 8.98 20.54 -13.64
CA LEU A 54 9.38 19.21 -13.14
C LEU A 54 9.06 18.11 -14.16
N LEU A 55 7.84 18.09 -14.70
CA LEU A 55 7.45 17.08 -15.69
C LEU A 55 8.28 17.19 -16.97
N GLN A 56 8.55 18.39 -17.46
CA GLN A 56 9.42 18.59 -18.63
C GLN A 56 10.83 18.03 -18.41
N GLU A 57 11.43 18.32 -17.25
CA GLU A 57 12.75 17.79 -16.86
C GLU A 57 12.73 16.25 -16.80
N LEU A 58 11.73 15.67 -16.12
CA LEU A 58 11.59 14.21 -16.01
C LEU A 58 11.32 13.53 -17.35
N ILE A 59 10.52 14.12 -18.22
CA ILE A 59 10.28 13.59 -19.57
C ILE A 59 11.57 13.62 -20.39
N ALA A 60 12.35 14.70 -20.32
CA ALA A 60 13.62 14.78 -21.02
C ALA A 60 14.61 13.72 -20.51
N GLU A 61 14.75 13.56 -19.19
CA GLU A 61 15.58 12.53 -18.56
C GLU A 61 15.11 11.12 -18.93
N GLY A 62 13.81 10.87 -18.88
CA GLY A 62 13.22 9.56 -19.19
C GLY A 62 13.40 9.17 -20.65
N ASN A 63 13.30 10.10 -21.61
CA ASN A 63 13.59 9.83 -23.02
C ASN A 63 15.07 9.50 -23.29
N VAL A 64 16.00 10.06 -22.51
CA VAL A 64 17.42 9.65 -22.58
C VAL A 64 17.56 8.23 -22.06
N LEU A 65 16.97 7.94 -20.90
CA LEU A 65 17.00 6.62 -20.28
C LEU A 65 16.37 5.54 -21.17
N GLU A 66 15.20 5.80 -21.77
CA GLU A 66 14.52 4.88 -22.68
C GLU A 66 15.44 4.48 -23.84
N ARG A 67 16.11 5.46 -24.48
CA ARG A 67 17.06 5.18 -25.57
C ARG A 67 18.26 4.34 -25.14
N GLU A 68 18.77 4.56 -23.93
CA GLU A 68 19.86 3.75 -23.38
C GLU A 68 19.43 2.30 -23.14
N ILE A 69 18.20 2.08 -22.67
CA ILE A 69 17.64 0.73 -22.47
C ILE A 69 17.43 0.03 -23.82
N LEU A 70 16.79 0.72 -24.78
CA LEU A 70 16.50 0.17 -26.10
C LEU A 70 17.77 -0.19 -26.89
N GLY A 71 18.86 0.56 -26.68
CA GLY A 71 20.17 0.23 -27.23
C GLY A 71 20.74 -1.13 -26.77
N LEU A 72 20.14 -1.75 -25.74
CA LEU A 72 20.51 -3.08 -25.25
C LEU A 72 19.53 -4.18 -25.62
N THR A 73 18.29 -3.83 -26.00
CA THR A 73 17.22 -4.81 -26.31
C THR A 73 17.03 -5.05 -27.80
N ASP A 74 17.82 -4.40 -28.67
CA ASP A 74 17.66 -4.37 -30.13
C ASP A 74 16.26 -3.88 -30.59
N GLU A 75 15.52 -3.21 -29.71
CA GLU A 75 14.21 -2.66 -29.99
C GLU A 75 14.33 -1.26 -30.61
N THR A 76 13.55 -0.99 -31.64
CA THR A 76 13.53 0.33 -32.26
C THR A 76 12.79 1.33 -31.38
N ALA A 77 13.40 2.48 -31.13
CA ALA A 77 12.75 3.59 -30.45
C ALA A 77 11.45 3.98 -31.17
N HIS A 78 10.36 3.98 -30.42
CA HIS A 78 9.11 4.56 -30.90
C HIS A 78 9.36 6.07 -30.98
N GLY A 79 9.22 6.63 -32.17
CA GLY A 79 9.60 8.03 -32.44
C GLY A 79 8.96 8.97 -31.43
N GLY A 80 9.78 9.49 -30.51
CA GLY A 80 9.35 10.47 -29.52
C GLY A 80 8.88 11.72 -30.25
N GLY A 81 7.58 12.02 -30.14
CA GLY A 81 7.04 13.27 -30.66
C GLY A 81 7.82 14.45 -30.09
N ALA A 82 8.34 15.32 -30.94
CA ALA A 82 9.03 16.53 -30.48
C ALA A 82 8.10 17.33 -29.56
N ALA A 83 8.58 17.68 -28.36
CA ALA A 83 7.80 18.43 -27.39
C ALA A 83 7.39 19.78 -27.97
N SER A 84 6.08 19.98 -28.15
CA SER A 84 5.51 21.31 -28.44
C SER A 84 5.86 22.28 -27.32
N GLN A 85 6.14 23.54 -27.63
CA GLN A 85 6.61 24.52 -26.63
C GLN A 85 5.50 25.10 -25.73
N ASN A 86 4.23 24.81 -26.00
CA ASN A 86 3.08 25.26 -25.21
C ASN A 86 2.20 24.07 -24.79
N ILE A 87 2.74 23.20 -23.95
CA ILE A 87 2.02 22.04 -23.44
C ILE A 87 1.51 22.35 -22.03
N ASP A 88 0.22 22.15 -21.80
CA ASP A 88 -0.38 22.23 -20.47
C ASP A 88 0.03 21.06 -19.57
N PHE A 89 -0.28 21.14 -18.27
CA PHE A 89 0.11 20.12 -17.31
C PHE A 89 -0.49 18.75 -17.66
N GLU A 90 -1.75 18.71 -18.05
CA GLU A 90 -2.49 17.49 -18.39
C GLU A 90 -1.83 16.74 -19.55
N SER A 91 -1.43 17.45 -20.60
CA SER A 91 -0.73 16.87 -21.74
C SER A 91 0.68 16.40 -21.37
N LEU A 92 1.40 17.11 -20.49
CA LEU A 92 2.69 16.64 -19.97
C LEU A 92 2.53 15.41 -19.07
N ALA A 93 1.50 15.37 -18.22
CA ALA A 93 1.22 14.23 -17.36
C ALA A 93 0.91 12.98 -18.19
N GLN A 94 0.11 13.13 -19.25
CA GLN A 94 -0.15 12.05 -20.20
C GLN A 94 1.13 11.59 -20.90
N GLN A 95 1.97 12.51 -21.39
CA GLN A 95 3.26 12.15 -22.01
C GLN A 95 4.19 11.42 -21.04
N HIS A 96 4.23 11.86 -19.78
CA HIS A 96 5.02 11.21 -18.73
C HIS A 96 4.49 9.80 -18.46
N GLU A 97 3.17 9.60 -18.37
CA GLU A 97 2.55 8.29 -18.20
C GLU A 97 2.85 7.35 -19.37
N GLU A 98 2.71 7.82 -20.62
CA GLU A 98 3.06 7.07 -21.82
C GLU A 98 4.55 6.68 -21.83
N LEU A 99 5.44 7.60 -21.44
CA LEU A 99 6.87 7.33 -21.30
C LEU A 99 7.16 6.30 -20.21
N THR A 100 6.50 6.39 -19.04
CA THR A 100 6.62 5.39 -17.97
C THR A 100 6.24 4.01 -18.48
N ASN A 101 5.12 3.89 -19.19
CA ASN A 101 4.67 2.62 -19.78
C ASN A 101 5.70 2.01 -20.74
N ARG A 102 6.31 2.83 -21.60
CA ARG A 102 7.35 2.35 -22.52
C ARG A 102 8.63 1.94 -21.78
N ILE A 103 9.06 2.71 -20.78
CA ILE A 103 10.22 2.36 -19.94
C ILE A 103 9.96 1.06 -19.18
N VAL A 104 8.77 0.84 -18.61
CA VAL A 104 8.41 -0.42 -17.93
C VAL A 104 8.48 -1.62 -18.88
N THR A 105 7.92 -1.47 -20.07
CA THR A 105 7.97 -2.51 -21.11
C THR A 105 9.43 -2.84 -21.45
N SER A 106 10.24 -1.81 -21.74
CA SER A 106 11.66 -1.96 -22.08
C SER A 106 12.47 -2.55 -20.91
N CYS A 107 12.16 -2.19 -19.66
CA CYS A 107 12.78 -2.76 -18.46
C CYS A 107 12.44 -4.25 -18.30
N THR A 108 11.21 -4.64 -18.63
CA THR A 108 10.79 -6.05 -18.58
C THR A 108 11.60 -6.88 -19.57
N HIS A 109 11.76 -6.40 -20.81
CA HIS A 109 12.63 -7.03 -21.81
C HIS A 109 14.08 -7.06 -21.36
N LEU A 110 14.63 -5.92 -20.95
CA LEU A 110 16.01 -5.77 -20.48
C LEU A 110 16.33 -6.75 -19.34
N SER A 111 15.39 -6.97 -18.41
CA SER A 111 15.57 -7.89 -17.28
C SER A 111 15.82 -9.35 -17.69
N SER A 112 15.46 -9.71 -18.92
CA SER A 112 15.60 -11.06 -19.50
C SER A 112 16.83 -11.24 -20.39
N THR A 113 17.53 -10.16 -20.77
CA THR A 113 18.63 -10.19 -21.76
C THR A 113 19.93 -10.82 -21.25
N GLY A 114 20.15 -10.85 -19.94
CA GLY A 114 21.42 -11.26 -19.33
C GLY A 114 22.57 -10.26 -19.52
N ASP A 115 22.35 -9.06 -20.09
CA ASP A 115 23.39 -8.04 -20.24
C ASP A 115 23.89 -7.55 -18.86
N HIS A 116 25.21 -7.52 -18.67
CA HIS A 116 25.86 -7.07 -17.43
C HIS A 116 25.51 -5.63 -17.01
N ARG A 117 25.08 -4.77 -17.94
CA ARG A 117 24.63 -3.40 -17.68
C ARG A 117 23.16 -3.32 -17.26
N ALA A 118 22.37 -4.37 -17.48
CA ALA A 118 20.95 -4.38 -17.19
C ALA A 118 20.62 -3.96 -15.74
N PRO A 119 21.32 -4.45 -14.69
CA PRO A 119 21.01 -4.04 -13.31
C PRO A 119 21.17 -2.54 -13.05
N HIS A 120 22.16 -1.89 -13.68
CA HIS A 120 22.40 -0.46 -13.53
C HIS A 120 21.30 0.37 -14.19
N LEU A 121 20.88 -0.01 -15.40
CA LEU A 121 19.81 0.70 -16.11
C LEU A 121 18.43 0.51 -15.44
N LEU A 122 18.13 -0.71 -14.98
CA LEU A 122 16.92 -0.98 -14.19
C LEU A 122 16.89 -0.12 -12.91
N ARG A 123 18.04 0.04 -12.24
CA ARG A 123 18.16 0.92 -11.08
C ARG A 123 17.92 2.39 -11.44
N ARG A 124 18.51 2.88 -12.53
CA ARG A 124 18.28 4.26 -12.99
C ARG A 124 16.81 4.51 -13.35
N ALA A 125 16.12 3.53 -13.93
CA ALA A 125 14.69 3.64 -14.21
C ALA A 125 13.84 3.74 -12.93
N ALA A 126 14.17 2.94 -11.92
CA ALA A 126 13.54 3.02 -10.61
C ALA A 126 13.83 4.35 -9.90
N GLU A 127 15.06 4.87 -10.01
CA GLU A 127 15.45 6.18 -9.45
C GLU A 127 14.76 7.34 -10.17
N TRP A 128 14.58 7.25 -11.49
CA TRP A 128 13.83 8.22 -12.29
C TRP A 128 12.36 8.30 -11.85
N GLU A 129 11.69 7.14 -11.71
CA GLU A 129 10.33 7.08 -11.17
C GLU A 129 10.26 7.64 -9.75
N HIS A 130 11.20 7.25 -8.88
CA HIS A 130 11.27 7.77 -7.52
C HIS A 130 11.46 9.29 -7.48
N ALA A 131 12.23 9.87 -8.40
CA ALA A 131 12.45 11.30 -8.46
C ALA A 131 11.15 12.10 -8.67
N TYR A 132 10.18 11.56 -9.43
CA TYR A 132 8.85 12.15 -9.55
C TYR A 132 8.15 12.21 -8.19
N TYR A 133 8.02 11.07 -7.51
CA TYR A 133 7.31 10.97 -6.23
C TYR A 133 8.02 11.70 -5.08
N ALA A 134 9.35 11.80 -5.13
CA ALA A 134 10.13 12.53 -4.14
C ALA A 134 10.05 14.05 -4.34
N LYS A 135 10.03 14.54 -5.59
CA LYS A 135 10.02 15.97 -5.89
C LYS A 135 8.62 16.58 -5.84
N ILE A 136 7.57 15.89 -6.29
CA ILE A 136 6.21 16.47 -6.36
C ILE A 136 5.68 17.05 -5.02
N PRO A 137 5.90 16.42 -3.84
CA PRO A 137 5.40 16.98 -2.58
C PRO A 137 6.18 18.22 -2.17
N THR A 138 7.46 18.30 -2.52
CA THR A 138 8.36 19.42 -2.19
C THR A 138 8.08 20.68 -3.01
N ILE A 139 7.34 20.56 -4.12
CA ILE A 139 6.95 21.71 -4.92
C ILE A 139 6.01 22.60 -4.11
N GLN A 140 6.43 23.85 -3.90
CA GLN A 140 5.60 24.90 -3.34
C GLN A 140 5.06 25.77 -4.45
N ALA A 141 3.74 25.94 -4.49
CA ALA A 141 3.10 26.88 -5.39
C ALA A 141 2.97 28.24 -4.69
N LYS A 142 3.37 29.31 -5.38
CA LYS A 142 3.18 30.68 -4.88
C LYS A 142 1.78 31.17 -5.23
N LEU A 143 1.11 31.83 -4.29
CA LEU A 143 -0.17 32.47 -4.59
C LEU A 143 0.07 33.70 -5.48
N TYR A 144 -0.85 33.92 -6.41
CA TYR A 144 -0.80 35.05 -7.34
C TYR A 144 -0.75 36.39 -6.59
N GLY A 145 0.27 37.20 -6.89
CA GLY A 145 0.47 38.53 -6.29
C GLY A 145 1.27 38.56 -4.99
N GLU A 146 1.90 37.45 -4.57
CA GLU A 146 2.81 37.41 -3.39
C GLU A 146 4.29 37.68 -3.74
N GLU A 147 4.55 38.47 -4.78
CA GLU A 147 5.91 38.91 -5.11
C GLU A 147 6.37 39.98 -4.10
N GLY A 148 6.81 39.56 -2.91
CA GLY A 148 7.48 40.49 -1.99
C GLY A 148 7.50 40.20 -0.49
N SER A 149 7.03 39.05 0.02
CA SER A 149 7.13 38.78 1.45
C SER A 149 7.66 37.38 1.73
N SER A 150 8.95 37.28 2.02
CA SER A 150 9.55 36.11 2.64
C SER A 150 9.42 36.24 4.16
N ASN A 151 8.64 35.38 4.81
CA ASN A 151 9.12 34.67 6.01
C ASN A 151 8.14 33.64 6.61
N SER A 152 8.77 32.54 7.02
CA SER A 152 8.50 31.65 8.17
C SER A 152 7.18 30.87 8.26
N GLN A 153 7.29 29.55 8.00
CA GLN A 153 6.53 28.48 8.67
C GLN A 153 7.09 28.24 10.09
N PRO A 154 6.28 27.85 11.12
CA PRO A 154 5.66 26.51 11.24
C PRO A 154 4.30 26.51 12.02
N PRO A 155 3.72 25.36 12.45
CA PRO A 155 3.76 23.99 11.95
C PRO A 155 2.39 23.52 11.38
N GLU A 156 2.39 22.38 10.70
CA GLU A 156 1.20 21.66 10.24
C GLU A 156 0.21 21.36 11.39
N PRO A 157 -1.11 21.57 11.21
CA PRO A 157 -2.09 20.93 12.06
C PRO A 157 -2.14 19.43 11.76
N ALA A 158 -2.02 18.62 12.81
CA ALA A 158 -2.07 17.16 12.74
C ALA A 158 -3.46 16.65 12.35
N LEU A 159 -3.47 15.58 11.55
CA LEU A 159 -4.60 14.66 11.35
C LEU A 159 -5.37 14.44 12.65
N SER A 160 -6.66 14.81 12.69
CA SER A 160 -7.54 14.46 13.81
C SER A 160 -8.23 13.13 13.56
N LYS A 161 -8.22 12.32 14.62
CA LYS A 161 -8.62 10.92 14.71
C LYS A 161 -9.99 10.58 14.10
N GLU A 162 -11.01 11.41 14.33
CA GLU A 162 -12.37 11.09 13.93
C GLU A 162 -12.64 11.15 12.41
N TYR A 163 -11.74 11.75 11.61
CA TYR A 163 -11.91 11.92 10.16
C TYR A 163 -11.37 10.72 9.36
N LEU A 164 -10.39 9.97 9.90
CA LEU A 164 -9.95 8.69 9.33
C LEU A 164 -10.86 7.53 9.78
N GLU A 165 -11.49 7.62 10.95
CA GLU A 165 -12.30 6.55 11.55
C GLU A 165 -13.61 6.22 10.79
N LYS A 166 -14.00 7.00 9.77
CA LYS A 166 -15.21 6.78 8.96
C LYS A 166 -14.97 6.39 7.50
N PHE A 167 -13.71 6.32 7.05
CA PHE A 167 -13.46 6.10 5.62
C PHE A 167 -13.32 4.63 5.20
N LEU A 168 -13.11 3.66 6.11
CA LEU A 168 -13.16 2.23 5.77
C LEU A 168 -13.75 1.40 6.93
N VAL A 169 -14.90 0.79 6.64
CA VAL A 169 -15.71 -0.10 7.47
C VAL A 169 -14.84 -1.06 8.26
N LEU A 170 -14.84 -0.97 9.61
CA LEU A 170 -14.07 -1.87 10.48
C LEU A 170 -14.28 -3.33 10.05
N SER A 171 -13.19 -4.03 9.76
CA SER A 171 -13.25 -5.45 9.38
C SER A 171 -13.28 -6.39 10.59
N THR A 172 -13.18 -5.85 11.81
CA THR A 172 -13.26 -6.61 13.05
C THR A 172 -14.15 -5.90 14.07
N TYR A 173 -15.14 -6.61 14.60
CA TYR A 173 -16.09 -6.11 15.60
C TYR A 173 -15.99 -6.92 16.88
N ILE A 174 -16.19 -6.29 18.03
CA ILE A 174 -16.39 -6.98 19.31
C ILE A 174 -17.87 -6.86 19.67
N CYS A 175 -18.52 -7.98 19.98
CA CYS A 175 -19.89 -7.99 20.43
C CYS A 175 -20.03 -8.77 21.74
N THR A 176 -20.99 -8.35 22.57
CA THR A 176 -21.41 -9.11 23.74
C THR A 176 -22.69 -9.84 23.39
N VAL A 177 -22.69 -11.17 23.52
CA VAL A 177 -23.86 -12.00 23.30
C VAL A 177 -24.40 -12.45 24.65
N GLU A 178 -25.72 -12.34 24.83
CA GLU A 178 -26.42 -12.90 25.98
C GLU A 178 -27.04 -14.24 25.60
N CYS A 179 -26.53 -15.31 26.19
CA CYS A 179 -26.98 -16.67 25.97
C CYS A 179 -28.34 -16.92 26.66
N LYS A 180 -29.00 -18.03 26.32
CA LYS A 180 -30.33 -18.39 26.87
C LYS A 180 -30.36 -18.52 28.40
N ASP A 181 -29.21 -18.82 29.01
CA ASP A 181 -28.99 -18.92 30.45
C ASP A 181 -28.65 -17.57 31.12
N ARG A 182 -28.75 -16.45 30.38
CA ARG A 182 -28.33 -15.10 30.77
C ARG A 182 -26.82 -14.94 30.99
N LYS A 183 -26.02 -15.93 30.61
CA LYS A 183 -24.56 -15.77 30.57
C LYS A 183 -24.21 -14.79 29.45
N ARG A 184 -23.29 -13.87 29.73
CA ARG A 184 -22.74 -12.95 28.74
C ARG A 184 -21.37 -13.42 28.31
N GLU A 185 -21.17 -13.49 27.00
CA GLU A 185 -19.90 -13.84 26.38
C GLU A 185 -19.51 -12.78 25.36
N GLU A 186 -18.21 -12.51 25.27
CA GLU A 186 -17.68 -11.58 24.27
C GLU A 186 -17.14 -12.37 23.08
N LEU A 187 -17.63 -12.02 21.90
CA LEU A 187 -17.21 -12.59 20.64
C LEU A 187 -16.52 -11.51 19.80
N VAL A 188 -15.65 -11.99 18.91
CA VAL A 188 -15.07 -11.18 17.86
C VAL A 188 -15.64 -11.64 16.53
N ILE A 189 -16.09 -10.70 15.71
CA ILE A 189 -16.58 -10.94 14.35
C ILE A 189 -15.54 -10.37 13.38
N ARG A 190 -14.95 -11.22 12.56
CA ARG A 190 -14.05 -10.85 11.47
C ARG A 190 -14.83 -10.85 10.17
N ASN A 191 -15.06 -9.67 9.60
CA ASN A 191 -15.82 -9.47 8.36
C ASN A 191 -14.88 -9.15 7.20
N SER A 192 -15.24 -9.59 5.99
CA SER A 192 -14.51 -9.25 4.78
C SER A 192 -14.63 -7.75 4.51
N ASP A 193 -13.52 -7.13 4.12
CA ASP A 193 -13.54 -5.76 3.63
C ASP A 193 -14.34 -5.72 2.31
N PRO A 194 -15.38 -4.87 2.17
CA PRO A 194 -16.11 -4.74 0.91
C PRO A 194 -15.25 -4.18 -0.23
N ALA A 195 -14.11 -3.53 0.08
CA ALA A 195 -13.15 -3.03 -0.89
C ALA A 195 -11.71 -3.35 -0.43
N PRO A 196 -11.32 -4.65 -0.41
CA PRO A 196 -10.02 -5.03 0.12
C PRO A 196 -8.91 -4.46 -0.75
N ILE A 197 -7.92 -3.84 -0.11
CA ILE A 197 -6.69 -3.35 -0.79
C ILE A 197 -5.88 -4.54 -1.35
N VAL A 198 -5.99 -5.70 -0.72
CA VAL A 198 -5.27 -6.93 -1.10
C VAL A 198 -6.27 -8.06 -1.30
N LEU A 199 -6.37 -8.57 -2.53
CA LEU A 199 -7.35 -9.60 -2.91
C LEU A 199 -6.81 -11.04 -2.83
N ARG A 200 -5.85 -11.31 -1.94
CA ARG A 200 -5.13 -12.60 -1.91
C ARG A 200 -4.75 -13.06 -0.51
N SER A 201 -4.52 -14.37 -0.38
CA SER A 201 -4.00 -15.01 0.82
C SER A 201 -4.86 -14.71 2.07
N MET A 202 -4.22 -14.53 3.23
CA MET A 202 -4.86 -14.32 4.53
C MET A 202 -5.61 -12.98 4.67
N TYR A 203 -5.69 -12.17 3.62
CA TYR A 203 -6.64 -11.04 3.55
C TYR A 203 -8.06 -11.50 3.19
N LEU A 204 -8.20 -12.74 2.69
CA LEU A 204 -9.48 -13.40 2.44
C LEU A 204 -9.92 -14.12 3.72
N VAL A 205 -11.10 -13.74 4.22
CA VAL A 205 -11.62 -14.14 5.54
C VAL A 205 -11.83 -15.64 5.67
N GLU A 206 -12.12 -16.33 4.57
CA GLU A 206 -12.28 -17.78 4.51
C GLU A 206 -10.95 -18.52 4.66
N GLN A 207 -9.88 -17.97 4.08
CA GLN A 207 -8.52 -18.50 4.24
C GLN A 207 -8.03 -18.28 5.67
N GLU A 208 -8.24 -17.08 6.21
CA GLU A 208 -7.93 -16.74 7.61
C GLU A 208 -8.67 -17.68 8.58
N TYR A 209 -9.98 -17.88 8.39
CA TYR A 209 -10.80 -18.80 9.19
C TYR A 209 -10.21 -20.21 9.21
N LEU A 210 -9.91 -20.77 8.03
CA LEU A 210 -9.48 -22.16 7.93
C LEU A 210 -8.07 -22.36 8.51
N PHE A 211 -7.19 -21.38 8.32
CA PHE A 211 -5.87 -21.37 8.95
C PHE A 211 -5.97 -21.31 10.47
N LEU A 212 -6.78 -20.41 11.03
CA LEU A 212 -7.00 -20.29 12.48
C LEU A 212 -7.68 -21.53 13.07
N LYS A 213 -8.64 -22.12 12.37
CA LYS A 213 -9.30 -23.38 12.76
C LYS A 213 -8.31 -24.54 12.85
N SER A 214 -7.29 -24.54 12.00
CA SER A 214 -6.21 -25.54 12.03
C SER A 214 -5.25 -25.26 13.18
N LEU A 215 -4.83 -24.00 13.35
CA LEU A 215 -3.89 -23.59 14.39
C LEU A 215 -4.47 -23.75 15.80
N SER A 216 -5.77 -23.54 15.99
CA SER A 216 -6.46 -23.69 17.29
C SER A 216 -6.53 -25.13 17.81
N LYS A 217 -6.19 -26.12 16.96
CA LYS A 217 -6.01 -27.52 17.37
C LYS A 217 -4.64 -27.77 18.03
N THR A 218 -3.75 -26.78 18.01
CA THR A 218 -2.41 -26.84 18.60
C THR A 218 -2.37 -26.14 19.96
N ASP A 219 -1.21 -26.11 20.59
CA ASP A 219 -0.98 -25.34 21.82
C ASP A 219 -0.56 -23.88 21.54
N TYR A 220 -0.53 -23.45 20.28
CA TYR A 220 -0.22 -22.06 19.91
C TYR A 220 -1.36 -21.12 20.36
N PRO A 221 -1.05 -19.99 21.03
CA PRO A 221 -2.08 -19.09 21.53
C PRO A 221 -2.68 -18.26 20.38
N CYS A 222 -3.81 -18.71 19.84
CA CYS A 222 -4.59 -17.96 18.86
C CYS A 222 -6.08 -17.92 19.24
N PRO A 223 -6.87 -17.00 18.66
CA PRO A 223 -8.32 -17.06 18.74
C PRO A 223 -8.87 -18.39 18.20
N HIS A 224 -9.98 -18.84 18.77
CA HIS A 224 -10.68 -20.05 18.36
C HIS A 224 -11.87 -19.64 17.50
N PRO A 225 -11.81 -19.82 16.17
CA PRO A 225 -12.94 -19.53 15.31
C PRO A 225 -14.04 -20.58 15.50
N PHE A 226 -15.30 -20.13 15.48
CA PHE A 226 -16.47 -20.96 15.64
C PHE A 226 -17.10 -21.25 14.28
N ASP A 227 -17.69 -20.23 13.66
CA ASP A 227 -18.50 -20.36 12.47
C ASP A 227 -18.00 -19.45 11.36
N LEU A 228 -17.97 -19.97 10.13
CA LEU A 228 -17.76 -19.20 8.90
C LEU A 228 -19.11 -19.03 8.19
N ALA A 229 -19.54 -17.79 8.02
CA ALA A 229 -20.76 -17.42 7.34
C ALA A 229 -20.43 -16.91 5.94
N LEU A 230 -20.97 -17.58 4.92
CA LEU A 230 -20.77 -17.25 3.52
C LEU A 230 -22.06 -16.69 2.92
N LYS A 231 -21.97 -15.52 2.27
CA LYS A 231 -23.07 -14.88 1.52
C LYS A 231 -24.39 -14.82 2.31
N THR A 232 -24.30 -14.46 3.59
CA THR A 232 -25.46 -14.38 4.48
C THR A 232 -26.37 -13.20 4.09
N GLU A 233 -27.66 -13.46 3.96
CA GLU A 233 -28.65 -12.43 3.62
C GLU A 233 -28.61 -11.28 4.64
N GLY A 234 -28.55 -10.04 4.15
CA GLY A 234 -28.46 -8.84 4.98
C GLY A 234 -27.05 -8.49 5.50
N VAL A 235 -26.03 -9.30 5.20
CA VAL A 235 -24.62 -9.01 5.53
C VAL A 235 -23.84 -8.74 4.24
N GLY A 236 -23.09 -7.63 4.20
CA GLY A 236 -22.40 -7.17 3.00
C GLY A 236 -21.17 -7.99 2.56
N GLY A 237 -20.85 -9.08 3.26
CA GLY A 237 -19.64 -9.86 3.04
C GLY A 237 -19.61 -11.17 3.82
N ASN A 238 -18.54 -11.94 3.59
CA ASN A 238 -18.29 -13.17 4.33
C ASN A 238 -17.66 -12.81 5.67
N PHE A 239 -18.03 -13.53 6.73
CA PHE A 239 -17.49 -13.26 8.05
C PHE A 239 -17.31 -14.55 8.84
N PHE A 240 -16.42 -14.54 9.83
CA PHE A 240 -16.39 -15.58 10.84
C PHE A 240 -16.42 -15.01 12.25
N THR A 241 -16.89 -15.83 13.19
CA THR A 241 -16.92 -15.49 14.61
C THR A 241 -15.83 -16.25 15.35
N MET A 242 -15.28 -15.66 16.41
CA MET A 242 -14.25 -16.30 17.24
C MET A 242 -14.30 -15.82 18.68
N CYS A 243 -13.64 -16.55 19.58
CA CYS A 243 -13.53 -16.14 20.97
C CYS A 243 -12.71 -14.84 21.12
N ARG A 244 -13.11 -13.95 22.02
CA ARG A 244 -12.24 -12.85 22.45
C ARG A 244 -11.11 -13.41 23.31
N MET A 245 -9.87 -13.28 22.84
CA MET A 245 -8.70 -13.65 23.63
C MET A 245 -8.48 -12.65 24.78
N PRO A 246 -8.19 -13.11 26.01
CA PRO A 246 -7.84 -12.22 27.10
C PRO A 246 -6.49 -11.57 26.84
N GLY A 247 -6.36 -10.28 27.17
CA GLY A 247 -5.10 -9.54 27.04
C GLY A 247 -5.30 -8.07 26.74
N LEU A 248 -4.17 -7.36 26.62
CA LEU A 248 -4.13 -5.96 26.18
C LEU A 248 -3.62 -5.91 24.74
N GLY A 249 -4.28 -5.10 23.91
CA GLY A 249 -3.83 -4.84 22.55
C GLY A 249 -2.49 -4.12 22.55
N ALA A 250 -1.67 -4.37 21.53
CA ALA A 250 -0.35 -3.78 21.46
C ALA A 250 -0.38 -2.24 21.31
N SER A 251 -1.46 -1.70 20.74
CA SER A 251 -1.74 -0.25 20.70
C SER A 251 -1.87 0.39 22.08
N THR A 252 -2.31 -0.38 23.10
CA THR A 252 -2.39 0.11 24.48
C THR A 252 -1.00 0.37 25.08
N PHE A 253 0.03 -0.38 24.67
CA PHE A 253 1.40 -0.17 25.15
C PHE A 253 1.97 1.18 24.72
N LEU A 254 1.72 1.62 23.47
CA LEU A 254 2.25 2.88 22.96
C LEU A 254 1.38 4.08 23.32
N ALA A 255 0.08 3.89 23.59
CA ALA A 255 -0.78 4.93 24.15
C ALA A 255 -0.27 5.47 25.50
N THR A 256 0.57 4.70 26.21
CA THR A 256 1.24 5.14 27.45
C THR A 256 2.47 6.03 27.21
N GLY A 257 2.84 6.30 25.96
CA GLY A 257 4.01 7.10 25.60
C GLY A 257 5.35 6.37 25.73
N GLN A 258 5.35 5.05 26.02
CA GLN A 258 6.55 4.24 26.00
C GLN A 258 7.09 4.12 24.57
N LYS A 259 8.32 4.57 24.34
CA LYS A 259 8.98 4.53 23.02
C LYS A 259 9.65 3.20 22.71
N THR A 260 9.74 2.30 23.69
CA THR A 260 10.53 1.06 23.60
C THR A 260 9.78 -0.08 24.27
N PHE A 261 9.74 -1.23 23.61
CA PHE A 261 9.27 -2.46 24.23
C PHE A 261 10.33 -3.01 25.20
N SER A 262 9.89 -3.61 26.30
CA SER A 262 10.82 -4.31 27.19
C SER A 262 11.46 -5.50 26.46
N GLU A 263 12.73 -5.78 26.75
CA GLU A 263 13.43 -6.96 26.22
C GLU A 263 12.64 -8.25 26.48
N LYS A 264 12.07 -8.39 27.69
CA LYS A 264 11.21 -9.52 28.06
C LYS A 264 10.04 -9.72 27.09
N MET A 265 9.36 -8.66 26.70
CA MET A 265 8.25 -8.74 25.73
C MET A 265 8.75 -9.14 24.34
N ILE A 266 9.88 -8.59 23.90
CA ILE A 266 10.49 -8.95 22.61
C ILE A 266 10.86 -10.43 22.59
N LEU A 267 11.46 -10.95 23.66
CA LEU A 267 11.78 -12.37 23.81
C LEU A 267 10.53 -13.24 23.80
N GLN A 268 9.45 -12.83 24.47
CA GLN A 268 8.17 -13.53 24.41
C GLN A 268 7.59 -13.58 22.99
N LEU A 269 7.68 -12.49 22.23
CA LEU A 269 7.27 -12.48 20.82
C LEU A 269 8.13 -13.43 19.97
N ALA A 270 9.45 -13.45 20.19
CA ALA A 270 10.34 -14.38 19.51
C ALA A 270 10.04 -15.86 19.86
N GLU A 271 9.73 -16.16 21.12
CA GLU A 271 9.29 -17.50 21.56
C GLU A 271 7.99 -17.93 20.89
N LEU A 272 7.00 -17.02 20.78
CA LEU A 272 5.75 -17.28 20.07
C LEU A 272 6.02 -17.55 18.58
N LEU A 273 6.81 -16.71 17.90
CA LEU A 273 7.13 -16.96 16.50
C LEU A 273 7.86 -18.29 16.30
N ALA A 274 8.81 -18.62 17.18
CA ALA A 274 9.49 -19.90 17.17
C ALA A 274 8.53 -21.08 17.40
N LYS A 275 7.51 -20.90 18.24
CA LYS A 275 6.46 -21.90 18.45
C LYS A 275 5.63 -22.13 17.19
N LEU A 276 5.21 -21.05 16.51
CA LEU A 276 4.50 -21.15 15.22
C LEU A 276 5.33 -21.90 14.17
N HIS A 277 6.62 -21.57 14.07
CA HIS A 277 7.52 -22.20 13.10
C HIS A 277 7.80 -23.69 13.41
N LYS A 278 7.56 -24.14 14.65
CA LYS A 278 7.67 -25.55 15.04
C LYS A 278 6.39 -26.35 14.78
N THR A 279 5.27 -25.69 14.51
CA THR A 279 4.02 -26.39 14.21
C THR A 279 4.18 -27.18 12.91
N PRO A 280 3.94 -28.52 12.92
CA PRO A 280 4.05 -29.33 11.72
C PRO A 280 3.10 -28.84 10.63
N LEU A 281 3.56 -28.78 9.37
CA LEU A 281 2.74 -28.33 8.24
C LEU A 281 1.50 -29.21 8.04
N GLU A 282 1.59 -30.48 8.41
CA GLU A 282 0.51 -31.47 8.36
C GLU A 282 -0.73 -31.02 9.15
N THR A 283 -0.55 -30.17 10.16
CA THR A 283 -1.63 -29.51 10.92
C THR A 283 -2.56 -28.71 10.02
N PHE A 284 -2.04 -28.17 8.90
CA PHE A 284 -2.75 -27.32 7.96
C PHE A 284 -3.18 -28.07 6.68
N SER A 285 -3.18 -29.40 6.68
CA SER A 285 -3.56 -30.21 5.50
C SER A 285 -4.88 -29.79 4.86
N GLU A 286 -5.94 -29.58 5.65
CA GLU A 286 -7.25 -29.08 5.18
C GLU A 286 -7.13 -27.73 4.45
N PHE A 287 -6.26 -26.84 4.92
CA PHE A 287 -5.99 -25.55 4.26
C PHE A 287 -5.30 -25.75 2.91
N PHE A 288 -4.27 -26.60 2.87
CA PHE A 288 -3.52 -26.87 1.64
C PHE A 288 -4.39 -27.55 0.58
N GLU A 289 -5.26 -28.47 0.99
CA GLU A 289 -6.19 -29.17 0.07
C GLU A 289 -7.18 -28.22 -0.62
N ILE A 290 -7.62 -27.17 0.08
CA ILE A 290 -8.65 -26.25 -0.44
C ILE A 290 -8.03 -25.08 -1.20
N TYR A 291 -6.92 -24.52 -0.71
CA TYR A 291 -6.40 -23.23 -1.18
C TYR A 291 -5.01 -23.27 -1.82
N GLU A 292 -4.30 -24.39 -1.75
CA GLU A 292 -2.94 -24.51 -2.30
C GLU A 292 -2.86 -25.62 -3.36
N GLU A 293 -1.77 -25.59 -4.14
CA GLU A 293 -1.47 -26.68 -5.06
C GLU A 293 -1.01 -27.92 -4.29
N PRO A 294 -1.34 -29.15 -4.73
CA PRO A 294 -0.89 -30.38 -4.05
C PRO A 294 0.63 -30.46 -3.85
N ALA A 295 1.40 -29.89 -4.77
CA ALA A 295 2.86 -29.84 -4.69
C ALA A 295 3.39 -28.97 -3.53
N ALA A 296 2.62 -27.97 -3.08
CA ALA A 296 3.05 -26.98 -2.09
C ALA A 296 3.48 -27.60 -0.75
N PHE A 297 2.95 -28.78 -0.41
CA PHE A 297 3.27 -29.49 0.82
C PHE A 297 4.66 -30.12 0.83
N ALA A 298 5.17 -30.49 -0.36
CA ALA A 298 6.43 -31.18 -0.55
C ALA A 298 7.58 -30.23 -0.93
N GLU A 299 7.28 -28.95 -1.10
CA GLU A 299 8.27 -27.95 -1.52
C GLU A 299 9.38 -27.72 -0.50
N MET A 300 10.51 -27.29 -1.03
CA MET A 300 11.59 -26.68 -0.26
C MET A 300 11.37 -25.18 -0.12
N VAL A 301 12.07 -24.55 0.82
CA VAL A 301 12.02 -23.09 1.03
C VAL A 301 12.32 -22.31 -0.26
N GLU A 302 13.31 -22.74 -1.05
CA GLU A 302 13.63 -22.13 -2.34
C GLU A 302 12.43 -22.12 -3.30
N GLU A 303 11.73 -23.25 -3.44
CA GLU A 303 10.57 -23.42 -4.31
C GLU A 303 9.39 -22.55 -3.82
N ARG A 304 9.20 -22.47 -2.50
CA ARG A 304 8.15 -21.63 -1.92
C ARG A 304 8.40 -20.14 -2.20
N TYR A 305 9.65 -19.68 -2.13
CA TYR A 305 10.01 -18.33 -2.56
C TYR A 305 9.73 -18.11 -4.05
N ARG A 306 10.13 -19.04 -4.92
CA ARG A 306 9.83 -18.97 -6.37
C ARG A 306 8.34 -18.86 -6.64
N ARG A 307 7.50 -19.70 -6.01
CA ARG A 307 6.04 -19.62 -6.17
C ARG A 307 5.50 -18.28 -5.64
N SER A 308 5.92 -17.87 -4.45
CA SER A 308 5.45 -16.61 -3.83
C SER A 308 5.76 -15.41 -4.71
N ILE A 309 6.99 -15.29 -5.21
CA ILE A 309 7.41 -14.20 -6.10
C ILE A 309 6.62 -14.24 -7.41
N LYS A 310 6.45 -15.42 -8.03
CA LYS A 310 5.62 -15.58 -9.23
C LYS A 310 4.18 -15.15 -9.00
N SER A 311 3.60 -15.56 -7.88
CA SER A 311 2.23 -15.21 -7.49
C SER A 311 2.07 -13.71 -7.23
N TRP A 312 3.04 -13.06 -6.57
CA TRP A 312 3.07 -11.59 -6.42
C TRP A 312 3.23 -10.85 -7.74
N SER A 313 4.07 -11.36 -8.65
CA SER A 313 4.21 -10.78 -9.98
C SER A 313 2.92 -10.92 -10.80
N HIS A 314 2.24 -12.06 -10.72
CA HIS A 314 0.97 -12.27 -11.40
C HIS A 314 -0.15 -11.41 -10.81
N TYR A 315 -0.27 -11.37 -9.48
CA TYR A 315 -1.21 -10.49 -8.79
C TYR A 315 -1.03 -9.03 -9.21
N LEU A 316 0.22 -8.55 -9.28
CA LEU A 316 0.51 -7.21 -9.74
C LEU A 316 -0.04 -6.98 -11.16
N SER A 317 0.10 -7.94 -12.08
CA SER A 317 -0.44 -7.80 -13.45
C SER A 317 -1.97 -7.80 -13.55
N GLU A 318 -2.68 -8.28 -12.54
CA GLU A 318 -4.15 -8.35 -12.53
C GLU A 318 -4.82 -7.16 -11.86
N VAL A 319 -4.13 -6.51 -10.92
CA VAL A 319 -4.67 -5.34 -10.23
C VAL A 319 -4.37 -4.07 -10.99
N GLU A 320 -5.31 -3.11 -10.96
CA GLU A 320 -5.04 -1.79 -11.50
C GLU A 320 -4.00 -1.09 -10.62
N HIS A 321 -2.85 -0.78 -11.22
CA HIS A 321 -1.79 -0.01 -10.58
C HIS A 321 -1.07 0.84 -11.63
N LEU A 322 -0.38 1.89 -11.16
CA LEU A 322 0.46 2.68 -12.05
C LEU A 322 1.66 1.85 -12.54
N PRO A 323 2.03 1.93 -13.83
CA PRO A 323 3.22 1.28 -14.35
C PRO A 323 4.44 1.73 -13.55
N SER A 324 5.28 0.78 -13.13
CA SER A 324 6.41 1.06 -12.23
C SER A 324 7.69 0.33 -12.63
N PRO A 325 8.72 1.04 -13.14
CA PRO A 325 10.04 0.47 -13.35
C PRO A 325 10.67 -0.05 -12.05
N TYR A 326 10.36 0.58 -10.91
CA TYR A 326 10.77 0.11 -9.59
C TYR A 326 10.26 -1.30 -9.31
N MET A 327 8.99 -1.60 -9.61
CA MET A 327 8.46 -2.96 -9.44
C MET A 327 9.16 -3.98 -10.33
N THR A 328 9.51 -3.60 -11.57
CA THR A 328 10.29 -4.46 -12.48
C THR A 328 11.67 -4.77 -11.93
N LEU A 329 12.38 -3.75 -11.41
CA LEU A 329 13.66 -3.91 -10.74
C LEU A 329 13.53 -4.82 -9.51
N LEU A 330 12.52 -4.60 -8.67
CA LEU A 330 12.28 -5.36 -7.44
C LEU A 330 12.05 -6.84 -7.73
N PHE A 331 11.09 -7.18 -8.62
CA PHE A 331 10.81 -8.58 -8.96
C PHE A 331 11.96 -9.26 -9.69
N GLY A 332 12.65 -8.55 -10.59
CA GLY A 332 13.86 -9.07 -11.23
C GLY A 332 14.97 -9.33 -10.21
N GLY A 333 15.14 -8.43 -9.24
CA GLY A 333 16.06 -8.59 -8.11
C GLY A 333 15.72 -9.79 -7.23
N LEU A 334 14.46 -9.92 -6.81
CA LEU A 334 13.98 -11.03 -5.99
C LEU A 334 14.18 -12.38 -6.69
N ASN A 335 13.81 -12.49 -7.97
CA ASN A 335 13.96 -13.73 -8.74
C ASN A 335 15.42 -14.19 -8.88
N ARG A 336 16.38 -13.26 -9.00
CA ARG A 336 17.82 -13.58 -9.11
C ARG A 336 18.46 -13.92 -7.77
N ASN A 337 17.88 -13.50 -6.66
CA ASN A 337 18.45 -13.63 -5.32
C ASN A 337 17.65 -14.58 -4.41
N ILE A 338 16.92 -15.52 -4.99
CA ILE A 338 16.21 -16.53 -4.20
C ILE A 338 17.24 -17.38 -3.45
N PRO A 339 17.12 -17.52 -2.12
CA PRO A 339 18.07 -18.29 -1.34
C PRO A 339 18.00 -19.77 -1.73
N LYS A 340 19.18 -20.38 -1.92
CA LYS A 340 19.31 -21.83 -2.09
C LYS A 340 19.14 -22.50 -0.74
N ASP A 341 17.93 -22.96 -0.46
CA ASP A 341 17.55 -23.52 0.83
C ASP A 341 16.69 -24.78 0.65
N SER A 342 17.28 -25.92 1.01
CA SER A 342 16.68 -27.25 0.91
C SER A 342 15.96 -27.68 2.19
N ARG A 343 15.72 -26.77 3.14
CA ARG A 343 14.87 -27.06 4.30
C ARG A 343 13.41 -27.09 3.87
N ARG A 344 12.57 -27.80 4.64
CA ARG A 344 11.11 -27.71 4.50
C ARG A 344 10.63 -26.32 4.95
N PRO A 345 9.62 -25.74 4.30
CA PRO A 345 9.01 -24.50 4.76
C PRO A 345 8.33 -24.72 6.12
N VAL A 346 8.08 -23.61 6.81
CA VAL A 346 7.37 -23.58 8.09
C VAL A 346 6.16 -22.66 7.98
N PRO A 347 5.14 -22.82 8.84
CA PRO A 347 4.05 -21.85 8.92
C PRO A 347 4.60 -20.47 9.27
N THR A 348 4.15 -19.44 8.57
CA THR A 348 4.51 -18.05 8.84
C THR A 348 3.27 -17.22 9.05
N HIS A 349 3.29 -16.29 10.00
CA HIS A 349 2.17 -15.37 10.24
C HIS A 349 1.93 -14.38 9.08
N GLY A 350 2.97 -14.05 8.31
CA GLY A 350 2.92 -13.04 7.24
C GLY A 350 3.15 -11.63 7.76
N ASP A 351 2.33 -11.17 8.70
CA ASP A 351 2.43 -9.83 9.32
C ASP A 351 2.71 -9.91 10.83
N PHE A 352 3.84 -10.52 11.20
CA PHE A 352 4.23 -10.69 12.60
C PHE A 352 4.86 -9.39 13.13
N SER A 353 4.01 -8.45 13.54
CA SER A 353 4.43 -7.16 14.06
C SER A 353 3.59 -6.71 15.24
N VAL A 354 4.13 -5.77 16.02
CA VAL A 354 3.38 -5.06 17.03
C VAL A 354 2.61 -3.93 16.34
N HIS A 355 1.33 -4.18 16.07
CA HIS A 355 0.46 -3.23 15.38
C HIS A 355 0.09 -2.02 16.25
N ILE A 356 0.23 -0.83 15.65
CA ILE A 356 -0.32 0.42 16.18
C ILE A 356 -1.71 0.62 15.56
N SER A 357 -2.77 0.14 16.21
CA SER A 357 -4.10 0.71 15.95
C SER A 357 -4.08 2.15 16.47
N ARG A 358 -3.99 3.12 15.56
CA ARG A 358 -4.08 4.56 15.88
C ARG A 358 -5.50 4.94 16.29
#